data_AF-A0A0S8AK66-F1
#
_entry.id   AF-A0A0S8AK66-F1
#
_cell.length_a   1.000
_cell.length_b   1.000
_cell.length_c   1.000
_cell.angle_alpha   90.00
_cell.angle_beta   90.00
_cell.angle_gamma   90.00
#
_symmetry.space_group_name_H-M   'P 1'
#
loop_
_entity.id
_entity.type
_entity.pdbx_description
1 polymer ?
#
loop_
_entity_poly.entity_id
_entity_poly.type
_entity_poly.pdbx_seq_one_letter_code
_entity_poly.pdbx_strand_id
1 'polypeptide(L)'
;MMLESVAEKGRIPFPAPDTHKGDWIRFHGSFVDLNMNEAGQHGTACYVCHDRNDCIECHSSNPPRDHTNFWRMRGHGLEAAGNRERCLRCHRQDYCVRCHNETAPRTHTANWEQRHCTWCHFDGGIIPADNCVVCHRTAPHTSAPHIVRGSLDCWRCHR
;
A
#
# COMPACT_ATOMS: atom_id res chain seq x y z
N MET A 1 -52.53 -11.70 -12.02
CA MET A 1 -51.69 -10.57 -11.59
C MET A 1 -50.26 -10.96 -11.87
N MET A 2 -49.74 -10.51 -13.01
CA MET A 2 -48.35 -10.72 -13.42
C MET A 2 -47.52 -9.64 -12.72
N LEU A 3 -46.51 -10.04 -11.95
CA LEU A 3 -45.52 -9.11 -11.41
C LEU A 3 -44.57 -8.76 -12.55
N GLU A 4 -44.56 -7.48 -12.90
CA GLU A 4 -43.75 -6.90 -13.95
C GLU A 4 -42.26 -7.02 -13.61
N SER A 5 -41.50 -7.51 -14.58
CA SER A 5 -40.04 -7.49 -14.61
C SER A 5 -39.54 -6.06 -14.44
N VAL A 6 -38.82 -5.80 -13.35
CA VAL A 6 -38.00 -4.59 -13.22
C VAL A 6 -36.87 -4.73 -14.23
N ALA A 7 -37.00 -4.00 -15.34
CA ALA A 7 -35.97 -3.90 -16.36
C ALA A 7 -34.62 -3.55 -15.73
N GLU A 8 -33.66 -4.48 -15.85
CA GLU A 8 -32.26 -4.26 -15.52
C GLU A 8 -31.75 -3.05 -16.32
N LYS A 9 -31.52 -1.93 -15.64
CA LYS A 9 -30.95 -0.74 -16.24
C LYS A 9 -29.53 -1.03 -16.74
N GLY A 10 -29.45 -1.33 -18.03
CA GLY A 10 -28.40 -0.87 -18.94
C GLY A 10 -26.96 -1.26 -18.60
N ARG A 11 -26.60 -2.53 -18.77
CA ARG A 11 -25.25 -2.90 -19.23
C ARG A 11 -25.37 -3.34 -20.68
N ILE A 12 -24.60 -2.71 -21.58
CA ILE A 12 -24.72 -2.90 -23.04
C ILE A 12 -24.66 -4.41 -23.38
N PRO A 13 -25.56 -4.95 -24.22
CA PRO A 13 -25.47 -6.33 -24.65
C PRO A 13 -24.22 -6.53 -25.52
N PHE A 14 -23.57 -7.68 -25.28
CA PHE A 14 -22.48 -8.25 -26.08
C PHE A 14 -22.69 -8.09 -27.61
N PRO A 15 -21.63 -7.85 -28.42
CA PRO A 15 -20.21 -8.04 -28.09
C PRO A 15 -19.44 -6.81 -27.60
N ALA A 16 -18.55 -7.05 -26.64
CA ALA A 16 -17.57 -6.06 -26.18
C ALA A 16 -16.65 -5.64 -27.35
N PRO A 17 -16.16 -4.38 -27.37
CA PRO A 17 -15.24 -3.93 -28.42
C PRO A 17 -14.00 -4.83 -28.51
N ASP A 18 -13.33 -4.84 -29.67
CA ASP A 18 -12.09 -5.62 -29.87
C ASP A 18 -10.98 -5.28 -28.86
N THR A 19 -11.03 -4.07 -28.29
CA THR A 19 -10.14 -3.61 -27.22
C THR A 19 -10.37 -4.32 -25.87
N HIS A 20 -11.46 -5.07 -25.71
CA HIS A 20 -11.84 -5.79 -24.48
C HIS A 20 -11.52 -7.29 -24.50
N LYS A 21 -10.66 -7.75 -25.42
CA LYS A 21 -10.29 -9.18 -25.53
C LYS A 21 -9.26 -9.62 -24.50
N GLY A 22 -9.41 -10.86 -24.01
CA GLY A 22 -8.43 -11.70 -23.30
C GLY A 22 -7.80 -11.11 -22.03
N ASP A 23 -6.92 -10.13 -22.20
CA ASP A 23 -6.10 -9.53 -21.15
C ASP A 23 -6.41 -8.05 -20.90
N TRP A 24 -7.54 -7.53 -21.41
CA TRP A 24 -7.93 -6.12 -21.21
C TRP A 24 -7.80 -5.66 -19.75
N ILE A 25 -8.31 -6.43 -18.79
CA ILE A 25 -8.22 -6.13 -17.34
C ILE A 25 -6.76 -5.93 -16.89
N ARG A 26 -5.81 -6.64 -17.49
CA ARG A 26 -4.39 -6.57 -17.13
C ARG A 26 -3.73 -5.28 -17.61
N PHE A 27 -4.19 -4.72 -18.73
CA PHE A 27 -3.50 -3.65 -19.46
C PHE A 27 -4.30 -2.33 -19.52
N HIS A 28 -5.58 -2.33 -19.16
CA HIS A 28 -6.42 -1.12 -19.26
C HIS A 28 -5.87 0.08 -18.45
N GLY A 29 -5.26 -0.17 -17.28
CA GLY A 29 -4.66 0.89 -16.46
C GLY A 29 -3.43 1.52 -17.13
N SER A 30 -2.59 0.71 -17.77
CA SER A 30 -1.44 1.23 -18.54
C SER A 30 -1.86 2.01 -19.79
N PHE A 31 -3.06 1.79 -20.32
CA PHE A 31 -3.55 2.53 -21.49
C PHE A 31 -4.12 3.91 -21.12
N VAL A 32 -4.53 4.13 -19.87
CA VAL A 32 -5.03 5.43 -19.40
C VAL A 32 -3.88 6.42 -19.16
N ASP A 33 -2.72 5.94 -18.71
CA ASP A 33 -1.56 6.79 -18.38
C ASP A 33 -0.70 7.20 -19.59
N LEU A 34 -0.89 6.56 -20.76
CA LEU A 34 -0.07 6.79 -21.97
C LEU A 34 -0.51 7.97 -22.83
N ASN A 35 -1.09 9.00 -22.21
CA ASN A 35 -1.88 9.99 -22.91
C ASN A 35 -2.93 9.30 -23.79
N MET A 36 -2.86 9.02 -25.09
CA MET A 36 -4.08 8.62 -25.85
C MET A 36 -5.29 9.54 -25.57
N ASN A 37 -5.03 10.75 -25.03
CA ASN A 37 -5.90 11.76 -24.44
C ASN A 37 -5.50 13.14 -25.01
N GLU A 38 -4.74 13.19 -26.10
CA GLU A 38 -4.58 14.41 -26.88
C GLU A 38 -5.91 14.73 -27.57
N ALA A 39 -6.23 16.01 -27.74
CA ALA A 39 -7.43 16.40 -28.48
C ALA A 39 -7.35 15.86 -29.91
N GLY A 40 -8.06 14.75 -30.17
CA GLY A 40 -7.95 13.95 -31.40
C GLY A 40 -7.74 12.45 -31.18
N GLN A 41 -7.32 12.02 -29.98
CA GLN A 41 -7.29 10.62 -29.57
C GLN A 41 -7.86 10.51 -28.15
N HIS A 42 -9.05 9.91 -28.08
CA HIS A 42 -9.55 8.88 -27.14
C HIS A 42 -9.27 8.92 -25.64
N GLY A 43 -9.05 10.10 -25.09
CA GLY A 43 -9.05 10.27 -23.65
C GLY A 43 -10.38 10.11 -22.93
N THR A 44 -11.43 10.11 -23.73
CA THR A 44 -12.83 10.03 -23.35
C THR A 44 -13.51 8.80 -23.95
N ALA A 45 -12.76 7.88 -24.56
CA ALA A 45 -13.34 6.74 -25.30
C ALA A 45 -14.13 5.79 -24.41
N CYS A 46 -13.72 5.61 -23.16
CA CYS A 46 -14.45 4.77 -22.21
C CYS A 46 -15.84 5.35 -21.92
N TYR A 47 -15.94 6.68 -21.80
CA TYR A 47 -17.18 7.38 -21.46
C TYR A 47 -18.21 7.40 -22.59
N VAL A 48 -17.83 6.97 -23.79
CA VAL A 48 -18.77 6.77 -24.90
C VAL A 48 -19.77 5.65 -24.57
N CYS A 49 -19.34 4.64 -23.83
CA CYS A 49 -20.13 3.46 -23.48
C CYS A 49 -20.31 3.24 -21.98
N HIS A 50 -19.43 3.80 -21.14
CA HIS A 50 -19.41 3.62 -19.69
C HIS A 50 -19.71 4.92 -18.95
N ASP A 51 -20.38 4.82 -17.81
CA ASP A 51 -20.48 5.93 -16.87
C ASP A 51 -19.30 5.90 -15.89
N ARG A 52 -19.01 7.04 -15.26
CA ARG A 52 -18.07 7.15 -14.14
C ARG A 52 -18.35 6.11 -13.05
N ASN A 53 -19.62 5.78 -12.81
CA ASN A 53 -20.02 4.78 -11.82
C ASN A 53 -19.53 3.37 -12.18
N ASP A 54 -19.43 3.00 -13.46
CA ASP A 54 -18.90 1.69 -13.87
C ASP A 54 -17.43 1.54 -13.46
N CYS A 55 -16.66 2.63 -13.62
CA CYS A 55 -15.26 2.69 -13.19
C CYS A 55 -15.16 2.53 -11.68
N ILE A 56 -16.01 3.24 -10.93
CA ILE A 56 -16.00 3.21 -9.46
C ILE A 56 -16.41 1.83 -8.94
N GLU A 57 -17.45 1.23 -9.48
CA GLU A 57 -17.92 -0.10 -9.06
C GLU A 57 -16.81 -1.14 -9.22
N CYS A 58 -16.12 -1.15 -10.36
CA CYS A 58 -15.02 -2.07 -10.61
C CYS A 58 -13.79 -1.75 -9.75
N HIS A 59 -13.29 -0.51 -9.76
CA HIS A 59 -12.06 -0.15 -9.04
C HIS A 59 -12.21 -0.11 -7.51
N SER A 60 -13.42 0.01 -6.98
CA SER A 60 -13.67 -0.09 -5.54
C SER A 60 -13.73 -1.55 -5.04
N SER A 61 -14.04 -2.50 -5.92
CA SER A 61 -14.15 -3.94 -5.60
C SER A 61 -12.92 -4.75 -6.02
N ASN A 62 -12.11 -4.25 -6.96
CA ASN A 62 -10.93 -4.93 -7.46
C ASN A 62 -9.64 -4.32 -6.87
N PRO A 63 -8.86 -5.10 -6.11
CA PRO A 63 -7.60 -4.61 -5.55
C PRO A 63 -6.56 -4.40 -6.66
N PRO A 64 -5.59 -3.48 -6.47
CA PRO A 64 -4.50 -3.29 -7.41
C PRO A 64 -3.62 -4.54 -7.53
N ARG A 65 -2.90 -4.68 -8.65
CA ARG A 65 -2.11 -5.88 -8.97
C ARG A 65 -1.01 -6.20 -7.97
N ASP A 66 -0.52 -5.18 -7.27
CA ASP A 66 0.50 -5.31 -6.24
C ASP A 66 -0.08 -5.57 -4.85
N HIS A 67 -1.41 -5.69 -4.69
CA HIS A 67 -2.10 -6.03 -3.44
C HIS A 67 -1.86 -7.49 -3.03
N THR A 68 -0.61 -7.80 -2.74
CA THR A 68 -0.08 -9.12 -2.41
C THR A 68 0.43 -9.12 -0.97
N ASN A 69 0.53 -10.31 -0.36
CA ASN A 69 1.14 -10.42 0.97
C ASN A 69 2.61 -9.97 0.98
N PHE A 70 3.33 -10.17 -0.12
CA PHE A 70 4.71 -9.70 -0.23
C PHE A 70 4.79 -8.18 -0.14
N TRP A 71 3.98 -7.47 -0.95
CA TRP A 71 3.88 -6.01 -0.90
C TRP A 71 3.40 -5.52 0.47
N ARG A 72 2.37 -6.16 1.03
CA ARG A 72 1.88 -5.85 2.39
C ARG A 72 2.99 -5.94 3.44
N MET A 73 3.93 -6.88 3.32
CA MET A 73 4.96 -7.08 4.33
C MET A 73 6.27 -6.33 4.06
N ARG A 74 6.55 -5.94 2.81
CA ARG A 74 7.86 -5.38 2.43
C ARG A 74 7.84 -4.21 1.45
N GLY A 75 6.75 -4.02 0.71
CA GLY A 75 6.66 -3.04 -0.38
C GLY A 75 5.87 -1.78 -0.03
N HIS A 76 4.84 -1.90 0.81
CA HIS A 76 3.88 -0.80 1.02
C HIS A 76 4.51 0.44 1.65
N GLY A 77 5.57 0.32 2.44
CA GLY A 77 6.23 1.45 3.10
C GLY A 77 6.84 2.44 2.10
N LEU A 78 7.49 1.95 1.04
CA LEU A 78 8.07 2.80 0.00
C LEU A 78 6.98 3.55 -0.77
N GLU A 79 5.91 2.85 -1.16
CA GLU A 79 4.76 3.45 -1.85
C GLU A 79 4.04 4.46 -0.97
N ALA A 80 3.79 4.13 0.31
CA ALA A 80 3.12 5.03 1.25
C ALA A 80 3.95 6.28 1.59
N ALA A 81 5.28 6.23 1.41
CA ALA A 81 6.16 7.39 1.55
C ALA A 81 6.04 8.36 0.35
N GLY A 82 5.77 7.85 -0.86
CA GLY A 82 5.66 8.66 -2.08
C GLY A 82 4.23 9.05 -2.46
N ASN A 83 3.24 8.20 -2.18
CA ASN A 83 1.83 8.40 -2.54
C ASN A 83 0.91 7.62 -1.59
N ARG A 84 0.62 8.21 -0.45
CA ARG A 84 -0.27 7.60 0.56
C ARG A 84 -1.73 7.64 0.12
N GLU A 85 -2.10 8.65 -0.66
CA GLU A 85 -3.45 8.94 -1.14
C GLU A 85 -4.00 7.81 -2.01
N ARG A 86 -3.14 7.14 -2.78
CA ARG A 86 -3.44 5.90 -3.50
C ARG A 86 -4.15 4.86 -2.61
N CYS A 87 -3.69 4.67 -1.38
CA CYS A 87 -4.27 3.70 -0.47
C CYS A 87 -5.63 4.17 0.07
N LEU A 88 -5.77 5.48 0.27
CA LEU A 88 -6.98 6.10 0.82
C LEU A 88 -8.18 6.06 -0.13
N ARG A 89 -7.98 5.62 -1.38
CA ARG A 89 -9.05 5.40 -2.37
C ARG A 89 -9.98 4.26 -1.94
N CYS A 90 -9.44 3.24 -1.28
CA CYS A 90 -10.20 2.07 -0.82
C CYS A 90 -10.10 1.85 0.70
N HIS A 91 -9.00 2.26 1.33
CA HIS A 91 -8.80 2.10 2.76
C HIS A 91 -9.01 3.41 3.51
N ARG A 92 -9.41 3.31 4.77
CA ARG A 92 -9.43 4.43 5.69
C ARG A 92 -8.10 4.50 6.46
N GLN A 93 -7.78 5.67 7.01
CA GLN A 93 -6.54 5.91 7.73
C GLN A 93 -6.34 4.99 8.95
N ASP A 94 -7.43 4.54 9.58
CA ASP A 94 -7.44 3.57 10.66
C ASP A 94 -6.85 2.20 10.25
N TYR A 95 -6.91 1.82 8.97
CA TYR A 95 -6.27 0.62 8.46
C TYR A 95 -4.75 0.65 8.66
N CYS A 96 -4.12 1.81 8.41
CA CYS A 96 -2.70 2.01 8.67
C CYS A 96 -2.42 1.93 10.18
N VAL A 97 -3.21 2.67 10.97
CA VAL A 97 -3.00 2.79 12.42
C VAL A 97 -3.07 1.42 13.09
N ARG A 98 -4.09 0.63 12.76
CA ARG A 98 -4.28 -0.70 13.34
C ARG A 98 -3.04 -1.59 13.16
N CYS A 99 -2.54 -1.72 11.93
CA CYS A 99 -1.37 -2.54 11.66
C CYS A 99 -0.12 -2.01 12.37
N HIS A 100 0.15 -0.70 12.28
CA HIS A 100 1.32 -0.09 12.92
C HIS A 100 1.26 -0.05 14.45
N ASN A 101 0.07 -0.26 15.04
CA ASN A 101 -0.11 -0.32 16.49
C ASN A 101 -0.14 -1.77 17.03
N GLU A 102 -0.70 -2.70 16.27
CA GLU A 102 -0.94 -4.08 16.72
C GLU A 102 0.11 -5.08 16.21
N THR A 103 0.84 -4.73 15.15
CA THR A 103 1.83 -5.64 14.53
C THR A 103 3.22 -5.22 14.97
N ALA A 104 3.86 -6.06 15.78
CA ALA A 104 5.27 -5.89 16.09
C ALA A 104 6.09 -5.95 14.78
N PRO A 105 7.02 -5.01 14.54
CA PRO A 105 7.86 -5.08 13.36
C PRO A 105 8.72 -6.33 13.39
N ARG A 106 9.13 -6.79 12.22
CA ARG A 106 9.89 -8.04 12.02
C ARG A 106 11.24 -8.06 12.75
N THR A 107 11.67 -6.91 13.25
CA THR A 107 12.87 -6.71 14.06
C THR A 107 12.68 -7.18 15.52
N HIS A 108 11.45 -7.26 16.03
CA HIS A 108 11.15 -7.82 17.36
C HIS A 108 11.15 -9.35 17.30
N THR A 109 12.34 -9.93 17.27
CA THR A 109 12.54 -11.38 17.30
C THR A 109 13.13 -11.82 18.64
N ALA A 110 13.25 -13.14 18.87
CA ALA A 110 13.73 -13.68 20.13
C ALA A 110 15.16 -13.22 20.53
N ASN A 111 15.97 -12.74 19.58
CA ASN A 111 17.30 -12.17 19.87
C ASN A 111 17.30 -10.64 20.03
N TRP A 112 16.13 -10.04 20.26
CA TRP A 112 15.93 -8.59 20.29
C TRP A 112 16.89 -7.87 21.23
N GLU A 113 17.01 -8.34 22.47
CA GLU A 113 17.92 -7.78 23.49
C GLU A 113 19.34 -7.65 22.93
N GLN A 114 19.73 -8.57 22.03
CA GLN A 114 21.07 -8.59 21.48
C GLN A 114 21.38 -7.59 20.38
N ARG A 115 20.34 -7.09 19.72
CA ARG A 115 20.48 -6.24 18.54
C ARG A 115 19.83 -4.88 18.74
N HIS A 116 19.01 -4.72 19.78
CA HIS A 116 18.27 -3.51 20.08
C HIS A 116 19.17 -2.26 20.12
N CYS A 117 20.20 -2.29 20.95
CA CYS A 117 21.10 -1.16 21.15
C CYS A 117 21.88 -0.82 19.88
N THR A 118 22.42 -1.84 19.20
CA THR A 118 23.30 -1.64 18.05
C THR A 118 22.54 -1.21 16.80
N TRP A 119 21.30 -1.68 16.61
CA TRP A 119 20.47 -1.29 15.46
C TRP A 119 20.01 0.16 15.51
N CYS A 120 19.69 0.69 16.69
CA CYS A 120 19.31 2.09 16.84
C CYS A 120 20.52 3.04 16.76
N HIS A 121 21.66 2.68 17.37
CA HIS A 121 22.82 3.56 17.45
C HIS A 121 23.81 3.47 16.28
N PHE A 122 23.90 2.32 15.59
CA PHE A 122 24.93 2.07 14.57
C PHE A 122 24.39 1.64 13.20
N ASP A 123 23.19 1.06 13.12
CA ASP A 123 22.62 0.54 11.87
C ASP A 123 21.58 1.48 11.22
N GLY A 124 21.30 2.62 11.87
CA GLY A 124 20.19 3.53 11.55
C GLY A 124 20.32 4.37 10.27
N GLY A 125 20.94 3.87 9.20
CA GLY A 125 21.36 4.73 8.08
C GLY A 125 21.31 4.20 6.64
N ILE A 126 20.77 3.01 6.33
CA ILE A 126 20.82 2.50 4.93
C ILE A 126 19.44 2.16 4.34
N ILE A 127 18.35 2.02 5.11
CA ILE A 127 17.02 1.68 4.54
C ILE A 127 15.94 2.65 5.06
N PRO A 128 15.25 3.41 4.18
CA PRO A 128 14.24 4.40 4.57
C PRO A 128 12.96 3.86 5.25
N ALA A 129 12.82 2.55 5.49
CA ALA A 129 11.54 1.92 5.82
C ALA A 129 11.45 1.19 7.18
N ASP A 130 12.55 0.98 7.93
CA ASP A 130 12.56 -0.06 8.99
C ASP A 130 13.09 0.33 10.40
N ASN A 131 13.43 1.57 10.69
CA ASN A 131 14.45 1.83 11.73
C ASN A 131 13.97 2.14 13.15
N CYS A 132 12.92 1.50 13.65
CA CYS A 132 12.41 1.66 15.03
C CYS A 132 11.72 2.99 15.34
N VAL A 133 12.15 4.13 14.79
CA VAL A 133 11.58 5.47 15.08
C VAL A 133 10.15 5.67 14.58
N VAL A 134 9.71 4.81 13.65
CA VAL A 134 8.33 4.74 13.18
C VAL A 134 7.37 4.51 14.36
N CYS A 135 7.74 3.63 15.28
CA CYS A 135 6.97 3.33 16.50
C CYS A 135 7.55 4.05 17.73
N HIS A 136 8.87 4.14 17.83
CA HIS A 136 9.59 4.74 18.96
C HIS A 136 10.12 6.14 18.62
N ARG A 137 9.22 7.13 18.59
CA ARG A 137 9.61 8.55 18.40
C ARG A 137 10.49 9.08 19.52
N THR A 138 10.33 8.50 20.71
CA THR A 138 11.16 8.70 21.89
C THR A 138 11.40 7.34 22.51
N ALA A 139 12.66 6.96 22.72
CA ALA A 139 13.04 5.72 23.38
C ALA A 139 13.55 6.04 24.80
N PRO A 140 12.69 5.97 25.83
CA PRO A 140 13.13 6.17 27.21
C PRO A 140 13.98 4.96 27.64
N HIS A 141 15.29 5.16 27.70
CA HIS A 141 16.22 4.15 28.21
C HIS A 141 16.25 4.18 29.74
N THR A 142 15.28 3.53 30.39
CA THR A 142 15.32 3.36 31.87
C THR A 142 16.53 2.55 32.31
N SER A 143 16.98 1.61 31.47
CA SER A 143 18.11 0.72 31.74
C SER A 143 19.47 1.33 31.35
N ALA A 144 19.50 2.42 30.57
CA ALA A 144 20.75 3.01 30.07
C ALA A 144 20.65 4.56 29.97
N PRO A 145 20.67 5.29 31.11
CA PRO A 145 20.56 6.75 31.12
C PRO A 145 21.87 7.47 30.73
N HIS A 146 22.77 6.82 29.98
CA HIS A 146 24.10 7.32 29.63
C HIS A 146 24.30 7.41 28.11
N ILE A 147 25.29 8.19 27.68
CA ILE A 147 25.68 8.28 26.26
C ILE A 147 26.24 6.92 25.81
N VAL A 148 25.77 6.42 24.65
CA VAL A 148 26.24 5.15 24.07
C VAL A 148 27.54 5.37 23.31
N ARG A 149 28.57 4.58 23.64
CA ARG A 149 29.88 4.60 22.97
C ARG A 149 30.06 3.32 22.17
N GLY A 150 30.12 3.42 20.85
CA GLY A 150 30.22 2.24 19.96
C GLY A 150 31.49 1.41 20.06
N SER A 151 32.51 1.90 20.77
CA SER A 151 33.74 1.16 21.06
C SER A 151 33.63 0.23 22.28
N LEU A 152 32.53 0.30 23.04
CA LEU A 152 32.30 -0.52 24.23
C LEU A 152 31.32 -1.64 23.92
N ASP A 153 31.68 -2.85 24.33
CA ASP A 153 30.78 -3.99 24.31
C ASP A 153 29.64 -3.76 25.33
N CYS A 154 28.43 -3.63 24.82
CA CYS A 154 27.23 -3.29 25.60
C CYS A 154 26.97 -4.32 26.70
N TRP A 155 27.32 -5.59 26.44
CA TRP A 155 27.09 -6.75 27.31
C TRP A 155 27.91 -6.77 28.59
N ARG A 156 28.96 -5.93 28.65
CA ARG A 156 29.78 -5.83 29.86
C ARG A 156 29.04 -5.18 31.02
N CYS A 157 28.06 -4.33 30.71
CA CYS A 157 27.34 -3.54 31.70
C CYS A 157 25.82 -3.81 31.67
N HIS A 158 25.27 -4.16 30.52
CA HIS A 158 23.85 -4.45 30.32
C HIS A 158 23.65 -5.96 30.11
N ARG A 159 22.81 -6.59 30.93
CA ARG A 159 22.36 -7.98 30.75
C ARG A 159 21.00 -7.99 30.09
#